data_AF-A0A9W6XSX8-F1
#
_entry.id   AF-A0A9W6XSX8-F1
#
_cell.length_a   1.000
_cell.length_b   1.000
_cell.length_c   1.000
_cell.angle_alpha   90.00
_cell.angle_beta   90.00
_cell.angle_gamma   90.00
#
_symmetry.space_group_name_H-M   'P 1'
#
loop_
_entity.id
_entity.type
_entity.pdbx_description
1 polymer ?
#
loop_
_entity_poly.entity_id
_entity_poly.type
_entity_poly.pdbx_seq_one_letter_code
_entity_poly.pdbx_strand_id
1 'polypeptide(L)'
;MTLNAYKSLAMKDELDVVLLSMDRSPVAFHDALLQTPFLAVPFQRREIVQDLWKRYDVKTIPTLIFVDANGDVVEREGRRFIENNYTDLRKVWGHLAPSLSPLSGPESAMP
;
A
#
# COMPACT_ATOMS: atom_id res chain seq x y z
N MET A 1 -11.85 -10.08 1.63
CA MET A 1 -10.57 -10.79 1.88
C MET A 1 -10.39 -10.90 3.39
N THR A 2 -10.25 -12.09 3.95
CA THR A 2 -10.12 -12.26 5.42
C THR A 2 -8.68 -12.01 5.88
N LEU A 3 -8.49 -11.66 7.15
CA LEU A 3 -7.17 -11.48 7.77
C LEU A 3 -6.22 -12.67 7.53
N ASN A 4 -6.78 -13.89 7.56
CA ASN A 4 -6.01 -15.11 7.29
C ASN A 4 -5.56 -15.21 5.82
N ALA A 5 -6.38 -14.78 4.88
CA ALA A 5 -6.03 -14.78 3.46
C ALA A 5 -4.89 -13.80 3.16
N TYR A 6 -4.83 -12.65 3.85
CA TYR A 6 -3.71 -11.71 3.75
C TYR A 6 -2.42 -12.30 4.36
N LYS A 7 -2.50 -12.90 5.55
CA LYS A 7 -1.32 -13.50 6.22
C LYS A 7 -0.71 -14.69 5.47
N SER A 8 -1.51 -15.39 4.65
CA SER A 8 -1.04 -16.50 3.82
C SER A 8 -0.47 -16.06 2.47
N LEU A 9 -0.46 -14.75 2.17
CA LEU A 9 0.18 -14.26 0.96
C LEU A 9 1.69 -14.48 1.08
N ALA A 10 2.28 -15.10 0.05
CA ALA A 10 3.73 -15.24 -0.08
C ALA A 10 4.48 -13.89 -0.10
N MET A 11 3.75 -12.78 -0.23
CA MET A 11 4.22 -11.43 -0.49
C MET A 11 4.26 -10.54 0.74
N LYS A 12 3.78 -11.04 1.89
CA LYS A 12 3.54 -10.23 3.09
C LYS A 12 4.79 -9.52 3.61
N ASP A 13 5.97 -10.07 3.30
CA ASP A 13 7.26 -9.56 3.77
C ASP A 13 7.88 -8.56 2.77
N GLU A 14 7.28 -8.42 1.57
CA GLU A 14 7.74 -7.52 0.49
C GLU A 14 6.77 -6.35 0.23
N LEU A 15 5.59 -6.36 0.86
CA LEU A 15 4.56 -5.34 0.68
C LEU A 15 3.89 -4.99 2.01
N ASP A 16 4.02 -3.72 2.39
CA ASP A 16 3.25 -3.12 3.47
C ASP A 16 2.01 -2.40 2.95
N VAL A 17 0.90 -2.57 3.64
CA VAL A 17 -0.32 -1.78 3.42
C VAL A 17 -0.52 -0.87 4.61
N VAL A 18 -0.59 0.43 4.35
CA VAL A 18 -0.79 1.46 5.38
C VAL A 18 -2.14 2.15 5.17
N LEU A 19 -3.01 2.03 6.17
CA LEU A 19 -4.28 2.72 6.24
C LEU A 19 -4.05 4.21 6.54
N LEU A 20 -4.54 5.06 5.63
CA LEU A 20 -4.59 6.51 5.78
C LEU A 20 -6.04 6.93 6.07
N SER A 21 -6.41 6.96 7.35
CA SER A 21 -7.77 7.32 7.77
C SER A 21 -7.97 8.84 7.82
N MET A 22 -9.13 9.29 7.32
CA MET A 22 -9.65 10.65 7.51
C MET A 22 -10.81 10.71 8.51
N ASP A 23 -10.98 9.67 9.32
CA ASP A 23 -12.03 9.62 10.33
C ASP A 23 -11.87 10.76 11.32
N ARG A 24 -13.00 11.38 11.66
CA ARG A 24 -13.04 12.50 12.61
C ARG A 24 -12.93 12.04 14.06
N SER A 25 -13.30 10.78 14.34
CA SER A 25 -13.34 10.19 15.69
C SER A 25 -12.24 9.15 15.89
N PRO A 26 -11.54 9.16 17.04
CA PRO A 26 -10.60 8.11 17.40
C PRO A 26 -11.25 6.72 17.47
N VAL A 27 -12.52 6.65 17.87
CA VAL A 27 -13.28 5.39 17.97
C VAL A 27 -13.49 4.81 16.58
N ALA A 28 -13.97 5.63 15.63
CA ALA A 28 -14.18 5.19 14.25
C ALA A 28 -12.87 4.73 13.58
N PHE A 29 -11.77 5.46 13.81
CA PHE A 29 -10.43 5.05 13.37
C PHE A 29 -10.04 3.68 13.95
N HIS A 30 -10.23 3.49 15.25
CA HIS A 30 -9.87 2.26 15.94
C HIS A 30 -10.69 1.07 15.42
N ASP A 31 -12.00 1.23 15.28
CA ASP A 31 -12.88 0.21 14.75
C ASP A 31 -12.48 -0.18 13.32
N ALA A 32 -12.20 0.81 12.46
CA ALA A 32 -11.72 0.56 11.09
C ALA A 32 -10.40 -0.21 11.07
N LEU A 33 -9.44 0.16 11.92
CA LEU A 33 -8.15 -0.52 12.02
C LEU A 33 -8.31 -1.97 12.46
N LEU A 34 -9.15 -2.25 13.47
CA LEU A 34 -9.40 -3.61 13.98
C LEU A 34 -10.00 -4.56 12.94
N GLN A 35 -10.67 -4.03 11.90
CA GLN A 35 -11.22 -4.85 10.81
C GLN A 35 -10.17 -5.26 9.77
N THR A 36 -8.92 -4.79 9.88
CA THR A 36 -7.90 -4.99 8.86
C THR A 36 -6.59 -5.57 9.41
N PRO A 37 -5.78 -6.24 8.57
CA PRO A 37 -4.41 -6.63 8.93
C PRO A 37 -3.39 -5.49 8.97
N PHE A 38 -3.79 -4.29 8.56
CA PHE A 38 -2.89 -3.31 8.00
C PHE A 38 -2.24 -2.44 9.06
N LEU A 39 -1.12 -1.82 8.68
CA LEU A 39 -0.55 -0.72 9.44
C LEU A 39 -1.45 0.51 9.31
N ALA A 40 -1.30 1.48 10.19
CA ALA A 40 -1.99 2.75 10.07
C ALA A 40 -1.10 3.90 10.53
N VAL A 41 -1.27 5.07 9.92
CA VAL A 41 -0.71 6.30 10.47
C VAL A 41 -1.44 6.60 11.78
N PRO A 42 -0.72 6.86 12.89
CA PRO A 42 -1.35 7.17 14.17
C PRO A 42 -2.36 8.32 14.04
N PHE A 43 -3.52 8.17 14.67
CA PHE A 43 -4.62 9.11 14.56
C PHE A 43 -4.25 10.58 14.88
N GLN A 44 -3.25 10.79 15.74
CA GLN A 44 -2.76 12.12 16.13
C GLN A 44 -1.97 12.81 15.01
N ARG A 45 -1.41 12.06 14.05
CA ARG A 45 -0.55 12.57 12.97
C ARG A 45 -1.34 12.82 11.68
N ARG A 46 -2.43 13.58 11.79
CA ARG A 46 -3.35 13.84 10.67
C ARG A 46 -2.71 14.67 9.56
N GLU A 47 -1.77 15.52 9.91
CA GLU A 47 -0.97 16.33 8.99
C GLU A 47 -0.26 15.45 7.96
N ILE A 48 0.32 14.32 8.38
CA ILE A 48 0.99 13.38 7.48
C ILE A 48 -0.02 12.79 6.49
N VAL A 49 -1.21 12.40 6.96
CA VAL A 49 -2.28 11.88 6.09
C VAL A 49 -2.72 12.93 5.07
N GLN A 50 -2.88 14.19 5.50
CA GLN A 50 -3.27 15.30 4.63
C GLN A 50 -2.21 15.60 3.56
N ASP A 51 -0.93 15.55 3.94
CA ASP A 51 0.19 15.78 3.01
C ASP A 51 0.29 14.65 1.98
N LEU A 52 0.09 13.39 2.39
CA LEU A 52 0.03 12.26 1.46
C LEU A 52 -1.19 12.34 0.53
N TRP A 53 -2.35 12.75 1.04
CA TRP A 53 -3.55 12.98 0.23
C TRP A 53 -3.31 14.02 -0.86
N LYS A 54 -2.64 15.13 -0.53
CA LYS A 54 -2.26 16.16 -1.50
C LYS A 54 -1.19 15.65 -2.47
N ARG A 55 -0.13 15.03 -1.96
CA ARG A 55 0.99 14.48 -2.77
C ARG A 55 0.47 13.54 -3.85
N TYR A 56 -0.49 12.70 -3.50
CA TYR A 56 -1.07 11.72 -4.42
C TYR A 56 -2.37 12.18 -5.08
N ASP A 57 -2.79 13.44 -4.95
CA ASP A 57 -4.01 13.99 -5.56
C ASP A 57 -5.26 13.11 -5.33
N VAL A 58 -5.47 12.66 -4.08
CA VAL A 58 -6.62 11.82 -3.70
C VAL A 58 -7.88 12.68 -3.62
N LYS A 59 -8.87 12.38 -4.47
CA LYS A 59 -10.12 13.16 -4.58
C LYS A 59 -11.33 12.50 -3.95
N THR A 60 -11.35 11.18 -3.88
CA THR A 60 -12.51 10.39 -3.44
C THR A 60 -12.06 9.20 -2.61
N ILE A 61 -12.95 8.73 -1.73
CA ILE A 61 -12.75 7.53 -0.92
C ILE A 61 -13.76 6.44 -1.28
N PRO A 62 -13.38 5.15 -1.18
CA PRO A 62 -12.04 4.67 -0.84
C PRO A 62 -11.11 4.66 -2.06
N THR A 63 -9.82 4.94 -1.83
CA THR A 63 -8.74 4.95 -2.83
C THR A 63 -7.57 4.11 -2.34
N LEU A 64 -6.95 3.35 -3.24
CA LEU A 64 -5.76 2.55 -2.99
C LEU A 64 -4.75 2.87 -4.09
N ILE A 65 -3.54 3.27 -3.70
CA ILE A 65 -2.43 3.63 -4.59
C ILE A 65 -1.23 2.79 -4.17
N PHE A 66 -0.59 2.14 -5.14
CA PHE A 66 0.68 1.46 -4.95
C PHE A 66 1.81 2.43 -5.24
N VAL A 67 2.80 2.44 -4.34
CA VAL A 67 4.00 3.27 -4.44
C VAL A 67 5.23 2.41 -4.21
N ASP A 68 6.36 2.83 -4.76
CA ASP A 68 7.64 2.18 -4.53
C ASP A 68 8.31 2.69 -3.23
N ALA A 69 9.52 2.22 -2.94
CA ALA A 69 10.29 2.63 -1.77
C ALA A 69 10.66 4.13 -1.75
N ASN A 70 10.64 4.82 -2.89
CA ASN A 70 10.90 6.25 -3.01
C ASN A 70 9.60 7.09 -2.84
N GLY A 71 8.45 6.43 -2.83
CA GLY A 71 7.14 7.06 -2.82
C GLY A 71 6.69 7.54 -4.20
N ASP A 72 7.24 6.95 -5.26
CA ASP A 72 6.78 7.16 -6.63
C ASP A 72 5.62 6.22 -6.94
N VAL A 73 4.64 6.72 -7.69
CA VAL A 73 3.40 5.97 -7.97
C VAL A 73 3.67 4.88 -8.99
N VAL A 74 3.38 3.64 -8.60
CA VAL A 74 3.46 2.45 -9.46
C VAL A 74 2.10 2.17 -10.11
N GLU A 75 1.03 2.21 -9.30
CA GLU A 75 -0.36 2.03 -9.77
C GLU A 75 -1.30 2.92 -8.97
N ARG A 76 -2.06 3.76 -9.66
CA ARG A 76 -2.97 4.76 -9.08
C ARG A 76 -4.39 4.24 -8.89
N GLU A 77 -4.88 3.40 -9.79
CA GLU A 77 -6.20 2.77 -9.70
C GLU A 77 -6.13 1.44 -8.95
N GLY A 78 -5.32 1.37 -7.88
CA GLY A 78 -5.00 0.14 -7.16
C GLY A 78 -6.24 -0.64 -6.70
N ARG A 79 -7.31 0.06 -6.32
CA ARG A 79 -8.59 -0.57 -5.97
C ARG A 79 -9.14 -1.40 -7.14
N ARG A 80 -9.30 -0.76 -8.30
CA ARG A 80 -9.84 -1.38 -9.51
C ARG A 80 -8.89 -2.45 -10.03
N PHE A 81 -7.59 -2.20 -9.95
CA PHE A 81 -6.56 -3.17 -10.32
C PHE A 81 -6.69 -4.47 -9.52
N ILE A 82 -6.83 -4.38 -8.19
CA ILE A 82 -7.05 -5.57 -7.33
C ILE A 82 -8.41 -6.20 -7.61
N GLU A 83 -9.49 -5.43 -7.72
CA GLU A 83 -10.83 -5.95 -8.04
C GLU A 83 -10.86 -6.74 -9.36
N ASN A 84 -10.03 -6.38 -10.34
CA ASN A 84 -9.95 -7.08 -11.62
C ASN A 84 -9.00 -8.29 -11.60
N ASN A 85 -8.05 -8.36 -10.67
CA ASN A 85 -6.96 -9.33 -10.69
C ASN A 85 -6.83 -10.19 -9.41
N TYR A 86 -7.72 -10.05 -8.42
CA TYR A 86 -7.64 -10.76 -7.13
C TYR A 86 -7.68 -12.29 -7.26
N THR A 87 -8.16 -12.82 -8.39
CA THR A 87 -8.17 -14.26 -8.69
C THR A 87 -6.81 -14.77 -9.18
N ASP A 88 -5.93 -13.89 -9.65
CA ASP A 88 -4.59 -14.20 -10.13
C ASP A 88 -3.57 -13.19 -9.57
N LEU A 89 -3.16 -13.45 -8.33
CA LEU A 89 -2.21 -12.61 -7.61
C LEU A 89 -0.83 -12.53 -8.29
N ARG A 90 -0.50 -13.44 -9.20
CA ARG A 90 0.75 -13.38 -9.96
C ARG A 90 0.76 -12.21 -10.93
N LYS A 91 -0.41 -11.85 -11.49
CA LYS A 91 -0.56 -10.66 -12.34
C LYS A 91 -0.43 -9.38 -11.53
N VAL A 92 -1.03 -9.37 -10.33
CA VAL A 92 -0.86 -8.28 -9.38
C VAL A 92 0.62 -8.09 -9.09
N TRP A 93 1.33 -9.16 -8.74
CA TRP A 93 2.74 -9.09 -8.45
C TRP A 93 3.61 -8.70 -9.65
N GLY A 94 3.42 -9.33 -10.81
CA GLY A 94 4.21 -9.02 -12.00
C GLY A 94 4.10 -7.56 -12.45
N HIS A 95 3.01 -6.87 -12.09
CA HIS A 95 2.85 -5.45 -12.31
C HIS A 95 3.56 -4.58 -11.26
N LEU A 96 3.57 -5.00 -10.00
CA LEU A 96 4.17 -4.25 -8.87
C LEU A 96 5.68 -4.49 -8.74
N ALA A 97 6.14 -5.73 -8.92
CA ALA A 97 7.51 -6.18 -8.74
C ALA A 97 8.59 -5.48 -9.58
N PRO A 98 8.35 -5.02 -10.83
CA PRO A 98 9.38 -4.34 -11.62
C PRO A 98 9.93 -3.09 -10.93
N SER A 99 9.12 -2.46 -10.07
CA SER A 99 9.51 -1.28 -9.26
C SER A 99 10.17 -1.63 -7.92
N LEU A 100 10.12 -2.91 -7.50
CA LEU A 100 10.67 -3.41 -6.24
C LEU A 100 12.06 -4.06 -6.42
N SER A 101 12.64 -3.97 -7.62
CA SER A 101 14.03 -4.40 -7.83
C SER A 101 14.94 -3.56 -6.93
N PRO A 102 15.80 -4.17 -6.09
CA PRO A 102 16.83 -3.43 -5.40
C PRO A 102 17.67 -2.74 -6.46
N LEU A 103 18.07 -1.49 -6.18
CA LEU A 103 19.21 -0.83 -6.83
C LEU A 103 20.25 -1.90 -7.18
N SER A 104 20.42 -2.16 -8.48
CA SER A 104 21.56 -2.91 -8.97
C SER A 104 22.79 -2.14 -8.48
N GLY A 105 23.40 -2.62 -7.41
CA GLY A 105 24.73 -2.18 -7.01
C GLY A 105 25.66 -2.35 -8.22
N PRO A 106 26.63 -1.44 -8.44
CA PRO A 106 27.47 -1.49 -9.61
C PRO A 106 28.14 -2.86 -9.71
N GLU A 107 27.82 -3.53 -10.82
CA GLU A 107 28.44 -4.74 -11.32
C GLU A 107 29.96 -4.54 -11.41
N SER A 108 30.71 -5.49 -10.83
CA SER A 108 32.11 -5.81 -11.06
C SER A 108 33.06 -4.68 -11.49
N ALA A 109 33.95 -4.30 -10.58
CA ALA A 109 35.35 -4.12 -10.94
C ALA A 109 36.22 -4.72 -9.83
N MET A 110 36.45 -6.04 -9.93
CA MET A 110 37.69 -6.61 -9.41
C MET A 110 38.88 -5.97 -10.16
N PRO A 111 40.03 -5.89 -9.50
CA PRO A 111 41.13 -6.75 -9.93
C PRO A 111 41.46 -7.84 -8.90
#